data_AF-A0A928F957-F1
#
_entry.id   AF-A0A928F957-F1
#
_cell.length_a   1.000
_cell.length_b   1.000
_cell.length_c   1.000
_cell.angle_alpha   90.00
_cell.angle_beta   90.00
_cell.angle_gamma   90.00
#
_symmetry.space_group_name_H-M   'P 1'
#
loop_
_entity.id
_entity.type
_entity.pdbx_description
1 polymer ?
#
loop_
_entity_poly.entity_id
_entity_poly.type
_entity_poly.pdbx_seq_one_letter_code
_entity_poly.pdbx_strand_id
1 'polypeptide(L)' 'MISRQDSNKKRLKRHKRVRAHINGTAARPRLAVYRSNANIYAQIIDDV' A
#
# COMPACT_ATOMS: atom_id res chain seq x y z
N MET A 1 6.96 24.22 19.32
CA MET A 1 6.73 22.76 19.32
C MET A 1 6.55 22.27 17.90
N ILE A 2 7.30 21.26 17.45
CA ILE A 2 7.18 20.71 16.09
C ILE A 2 6.22 19.51 16.11
N SER A 3 5.16 19.57 15.31
CA SER A 3 4.20 18.48 15.12
C SER A 3 4.82 17.35 14.27
N ARG A 4 4.73 16.11 14.75
CA ARG A 4 5.11 14.94 13.94
C ARG A 4 4.07 14.72 12.86
N GLN A 5 4.50 14.74 11.61
CA GLN A 5 3.63 14.44 10.48
C GLN A 5 3.21 12.97 10.47
N ASP A 6 1.95 12.73 10.15
CA ASP A 6 1.35 11.41 9.99
C ASP A 6 2.10 10.58 8.91
N SER A 7 2.72 9.48 9.37
CA SER A 7 3.48 8.56 8.53
C SER A 7 2.60 7.81 7.53
N ASN A 8 1.31 7.62 7.83
CA ASN A 8 0.36 6.96 6.95
C ASN A 8 0.05 7.83 5.71
N LYS A 9 -0.07 9.15 5.89
CA LYS A 9 -0.25 10.08 4.75
C LYS A 9 0.92 10.01 3.77
N LYS A 10 2.16 9.94 4.26
CA LYS A 10 3.36 9.77 3.42
C LYS A 10 3.37 8.41 2.72
N ARG A 11 2.95 7.35 3.41
CA ARG A 11 2.84 5.99 2.85
C ARG A 11 1.79 5.94 1.72
N LEU A 12 0.60 6.50 1.92
CA LEU A 12 -0.47 6.55 0.92
C LEU A 12 -0.02 7.24 -0.38
N LYS A 13 0.71 8.36 -0.28
CA LYS A 13 1.29 9.04 -1.45
C LYS A 13 2.25 8.15 -2.25
N ARG A 14 3.15 7.43 -1.57
CA ARG A 14 4.07 6.48 -2.24
C ARG A 14 3.31 5.30 -2.85
N HIS A 15 2.33 4.78 -2.14
CA HIS A 15 1.54 3.64 -2.58
C HIS A 15 0.75 3.97 -3.86
N LYS A 16 0.13 5.16 -3.94
CA LYS A 16 -0.53 5.64 -5.17
C LYS A 16 0.44 5.74 -6.35
N ARG A 17 1.68 6.21 -6.11
CA ARG A 17 2.70 6.30 -7.15
C ARG A 17 3.13 4.94 -7.68
N VAL A 18 3.39 3.98 -6.80
CA VAL A 18 3.78 2.61 -7.19
C VAL A 18 2.64 1.92 -7.95
N ARG A 19 1.40 2.08 -7.48
CA ARG A 19 0.20 1.55 -8.15
C ARG A 19 -0.13 2.20 -9.49
N ALA A 20 0.48 3.33 -9.84
CA ALA A 20 0.34 3.89 -11.18
C ALA A 20 1.09 3.05 -12.24
N HIS A 21 2.00 2.16 -11.82
CA HIS A 21 2.79 1.31 -12.72
C HIS A 21 2.58 -0.18 -12.45
N ILE A 22 2.14 -0.54 -11.24
CA ILE A 22 1.93 -1.93 -10.82
C ILE A 22 0.44 -2.17 -10.60
N ASN A 23 -0.14 -3.00 -11.47
CA ASN A 23 -1.50 -3.53 -11.37
C ASN A 23 -1.44 -5.06 -11.31
N GLY A 24 -2.42 -5.68 -10.64
CA GLY A 24 -2.64 -7.12 -10.63
C GLY A 24 -3.59 -7.54 -11.75
N THR A 25 -3.38 -8.73 -12.29
CA THR A 25 -4.32 -9.42 -13.19
C THR A 25 -4.65 -10.81 -12.63
N ALA A 26 -5.70 -11.48 -13.11
CA ALA A 26 -6.04 -12.85 -12.67
C ALA A 26 -4.86 -13.84 -12.75
N ALA A 27 -4.03 -13.74 -13.80
CA ALA A 27 -2.85 -14.59 -13.97
C ALA A 27 -1.67 -14.19 -13.06
N ARG A 28 -1.58 -12.91 -12.70
CA ARG A 28 -0.55 -12.38 -11.80
C ARG A 28 -1.14 -11.31 -10.89
N PRO A 29 -1.83 -11.72 -9.81
CA PRO A 29 -2.52 -10.78 -8.94
C PRO A 29 -1.50 -9.98 -8.11
N ARG A 30 -1.85 -8.77 -7.71
CA ARG A 30 -0.96 -7.95 -6.89
C ARG A 30 -1.11 -8.28 -5.41
N LEU A 31 0.02 -8.33 -4.70
CA LEU A 31 0.05 -8.42 -3.25
C LEU A 31 -0.02 -7.01 -2.65
N ALA A 32 -1.06 -6.73 -1.85
CA ALA A 32 -1.17 -5.52 -1.05
C ALA A 32 -0.85 -5.79 0.40
N VAL A 33 0.07 -5.02 0.98
CA VAL A 33 0.48 -5.17 2.37
C VAL A 33 0.18 -3.90 3.17
N TYR A 34 -0.41 -4.08 4.35
CA TYR A 34 -0.56 -3.05 5.36
C TYR A 34 0.16 -3.48 6.63
N ARG A 35 0.95 -2.57 7.21
CA ARG A 35 1.68 -2.80 8.46
C ARG A 35 1.23 -1.78 9.49
N SER A 36 0.79 -2.26 10.64
CA SER A 36 0.59 -1.46 11.85
C SER A 36 1.77 -1.66 12.79
N ASN A 37 1.73 -1.04 13.97
CA ASN A 37 2.76 -1.25 15.00
C ASN A 37 2.69 -2.65 15.63
N ALA A 38 1.53 -3.31 15.57
CA ALA A 38 1.29 -4.60 16.21
C ALA A 38 1.31 -5.76 15.21
N ASN A 39 0.79 -5.56 13.99
CA ASN A 39 0.52 -6.64 13.05
C ASN A 39 0.82 -6.25 11.60
N ILE A 40 0.92 -7.27 10.74
CA ILE A 40 1.03 -7.13 9.29
C ILE A 40 -0.14 -7.88 8.65
N TYR A 41 -0.80 -7.22 7.72
CA TYR A 41 -1.92 -7.75 6.96
C TYR A 41 -1.57 -7.75 5.47
N ALA A 42 -1.97 -8.80 4.77
CA ALA A 42 -1.74 -8.95 3.34
C ALA A 42 -3.02 -9.36 2.61
N GLN A 43 -3.16 -8.93 1.36
CA GLN A 43 -4.29 -9.24 0.47
C GLN A 43 -3.77 -9.51 -0.94
N ILE A 44 -4.35 -10.48 -1.62
CA ILE A 44 -4.12 -10.77 -3.04
C ILE A 44 -5.28 -10.16 -3.81
N ILE A 45 -4.98 -9.29 -4.79
CA ILE A 45 -5.99 -8.49 -5.49
C ILE A 45 -5.79 -8.58 -7.00
N ASP A 46 -6.89 -8.78 -7.71
CA ASP A 46 -7.01 -8.55 -9.15
C ASP A 46 -7.54 -7.12 -9.39
N ASP A 47 -6.87 -6.33 -10.25
CA ASP A 47 -7.27 -4.95 -10.54
C ASP A 47 -7.96 -4.78 -11.91
N VAL A 48 -8.02 -5.84 -12.72
CA VAL A 48 -8.58 -5.84 -14.09
C VAL A 48 -9.84 -6.69 -14.17
#